data_AF-A0A9Q3HKI1-F1
#
_entry.id   AF-A0A9Q3HKI1-F1
#
_cell.length_a   1.000
_cell.length_b   1.000
_cell.length_c   1.000
_cell.angle_alpha   90.00
_cell.angle_beta   90.00
_cell.angle_gamma   90.00
#
_symmetry.space_group_name_H-M   'P 1'
#
loop_
_entity.id
_entity.type
_entity.pdbx_description
1 polymer ?
#
loop_
_entity_poly.entity_id
_entity_poly.type
_entity_poly.pdbx_seq_one_letter_code
_entity_poly.pdbx_strand_id
1 'polypeptide(L)'
;MPASELAYKKSVHSSTSQNPAMFKKRWNPRLPADTLRKDLIGIHATDSRFKIMFDKVKHHEKQSMNDAFDYAKQKWDKSHKVPDLKLGD
;
A
#
# COMPACT_ATOMS: atom_id res chain seq x y z
N MET A 1 5.37 -24.85 21.90
CA MET A 1 4.82 -24.68 20.54
C MET A 1 3.30 -24.42 20.56
N PRO A 2 2.82 -23.24 21.02
CA PRO A 2 1.38 -22.96 21.15
C PRO A 2 0.69 -22.57 19.83
N ALA A 3 1.43 -21.98 18.88
CA ALA A 3 0.85 -21.45 17.64
C ALA A 3 0.45 -22.56 16.64
N SER A 4 1.27 -23.60 16.49
CA SER A 4 0.99 -24.73 15.59
C SER A 4 -0.21 -25.55 16.03
N GLU A 5 -0.36 -25.77 17.33
CA GLU A 5 -1.52 -26.47 17.91
C GLU A 5 -2.83 -25.68 17.69
N LEU A 6 -2.77 -24.35 17.79
CA LEU A 6 -3.90 -23.47 17.53
C LEU A 6 -4.28 -23.44 16.04
N ALA A 7 -3.29 -23.46 15.15
CA ALA A 7 -3.51 -23.56 13.71
C ALA A 7 -4.17 -24.89 13.33
N TYR A 8 -3.67 -26.00 13.86
CA TYR A 8 -4.27 -27.33 13.64
C TYR A 8 -5.70 -27.44 14.16
N LYS A 9 -6.00 -26.89 15.34
CA LYS A 9 -7.37 -26.88 15.90
C LYS A 9 -8.38 -26.13 15.02
N LYS A 10 -7.91 -25.21 14.17
CA LYS A 10 -8.74 -24.39 13.28
C LYS A 10 -8.73 -24.78 11.82
N SER A 11 -7.78 -25.61 11.38
CA SER A 11 -7.74 -26.07 9.99
C SER A 11 -9.00 -26.88 9.68
N VAL A 12 -9.54 -26.68 8.48
CA VAL A 12 -10.69 -27.44 8.00
C VAL A 12 -10.17 -28.74 7.41
N HIS A 13 -10.68 -29.88 7.89
CA HIS A 13 -10.31 -31.17 7.31
C HIS A 13 -11.01 -31.34 5.96
N SER A 14 -10.23 -31.59 4.90
CA SER A 14 -10.74 -31.76 3.52
C SER A 14 -11.91 -32.76 3.41
N SER A 15 -11.83 -33.91 4.08
CA SER A 15 -12.86 -34.96 3.98
C SER A 15 -14.15 -34.63 4.75
N THR A 16 -14.04 -33.88 5.84
CA THR A 16 -15.17 -33.63 6.76
C THR A 16 -15.71 -32.22 6.66
N SER A 17 -15.01 -31.31 5.96
CA SER A 17 -15.32 -29.88 5.87
C SER A 17 -15.51 -29.18 7.22
N GLN A 18 -15.03 -29.79 8.31
CA GLN A 18 -15.13 -29.29 9.67
C GLN A 18 -13.76 -29.24 10.32
N ASN A 19 -13.60 -28.37 11.32
CA ASN A 19 -12.34 -28.24 12.05
C ASN A 19 -12.30 -29.17 13.30
N PRO A 20 -11.11 -29.58 13.76
CA PRO A 20 -10.98 -30.45 14.93
C PRO A 20 -11.57 -29.86 16.22
N ALA A 21 -11.58 -28.54 16.38
CA ALA A 21 -12.17 -27.87 17.54
C ALA A 21 -13.69 -28.06 17.63
N MET A 22 -14.38 -28.09 16.50
CA MET A 22 -15.84 -28.32 16.44
C MET A 22 -16.20 -29.76 16.83
N PHE A 23 -15.39 -30.75 16.47
CA PHE A 23 -15.60 -32.14 16.89
C PHE A 23 -15.40 -32.35 18.40
N LYS A 24 -14.36 -31.74 18.98
CA LYS A 24 -14.01 -31.98 20.39
C LYS A 24 -14.83 -31.16 21.38
N LYS A 25 -15.13 -29.90 21.04
CA LYS A 25 -15.71 -28.94 21.99
C LYS A 25 -16.93 -28.19 21.43
N ARG A 26 -17.34 -28.46 20.18
CA ARG A 26 -18.38 -27.70 19.46
C ARG A 26 -18.18 -26.17 19.51
N TRP A 27 -16.94 -25.74 19.71
CA TRP A 27 -16.58 -24.35 19.90
C TRP A 27 -15.30 -24.05 19.12
N ASN A 28 -15.39 -23.07 18.21
CA ASN A 28 -14.27 -22.62 17.42
C ASN A 28 -13.59 -21.41 18.10
N PRO A 29 -12.34 -21.52 18.57
CA PRO A 29 -11.64 -20.41 19.21
C PRO A 29 -11.42 -19.28 18.20
N ARG A 30 -12.16 -18.18 18.38
CA ARG A 30 -12.01 -16.95 17.60
C ARG A 30 -10.58 -16.46 17.73
N LEU A 31 -9.85 -16.36 16.61
CA LEU A 31 -8.63 -15.56 16.60
C LEU A 31 -9.01 -14.10 16.75
N PRO A 32 -8.10 -13.26 17.25
CA PRO A 32 -8.24 -11.83 17.07
C PRO A 32 -8.22 -11.56 15.56
N ALA A 33 -9.40 -11.39 14.96
CA ALA A 33 -9.55 -11.06 13.55
C ALA A 33 -8.79 -9.77 13.23
N ASP A 34 -8.70 -8.88 14.22
CA ASP A 34 -7.99 -7.61 14.15
C ASP A 34 -6.46 -7.78 14.04
N THR A 35 -5.88 -8.87 14.53
CA THR A 35 -4.43 -9.10 14.34
C THR A 35 -4.07 -9.60 12.95
N LEU A 36 -4.94 -10.35 12.29
CA LEU A 36 -4.70 -10.85 10.93
C LEU A 36 -5.05 -9.83 9.83
N ARG A 37 -5.91 -8.84 10.15
CA ARG A 37 -6.42 -7.83 9.21
C ARG A 37 -5.69 -6.49 9.26
N LYS A 38 -4.69 -6.34 10.12
CA LYS A 38 -3.88 -5.11 10.22
C LYS A 38 -3.16 -4.79 8.90
N ASP A 39 -2.72 -5.82 8.19
CA ASP A 39 -1.95 -5.67 6.95
C ASP A 39 -2.79 -5.78 5.67
N LEU A 40 -4.10 -6.05 5.78
CA LEU A 40 -4.98 -5.99 4.62
C LEU A 40 -5.29 -4.53 4.30
N ILE A 41 -4.73 -4.05 3.19
CA ILE A 41 -5.08 -2.77 2.59
C ILE A 41 -6.56 -2.89 2.17
N GLY A 42 -7.44 -2.20 2.88
CA GLY A 42 -8.82 -2.02 2.43
C GLY A 42 -8.82 -1.06 1.25
N ILE A 43 -8.83 -1.60 0.03
CA ILE A 43 -8.86 -0.83 -1.24
C ILE A 43 -10.31 -0.44 -1.58
N HIS A 44 -11.22 -0.35 -0.61
CA HIS A 44 -12.56 0.12 -0.86
C HIS A 44 -12.57 1.65 -0.80
N ALA A 45 -13.17 2.32 -1.78
CA ALA A 45 -13.13 3.80 -1.89
C ALA A 45 -13.75 4.52 -0.66
N THR A 46 -14.62 3.84 0.09
CA THR A 46 -15.25 4.35 1.33
C THR A 46 -14.43 4.04 2.59
N ASP A 47 -13.34 3.27 2.49
CA ASP A 47 -12.50 2.97 3.65
C ASP A 47 -11.69 4.22 4.05
N SER A 48 -11.66 4.50 5.35
CA SER A 48 -10.75 5.49 5.96
C SER A 48 -9.30 5.37 5.49
N ARG A 49 -8.83 4.15 5.21
CA ARG A 49 -7.47 3.88 4.72
C ARG A 49 -7.26 4.34 3.27
N PHE A 50 -8.31 4.36 2.47
CA PHE A 50 -8.26 4.84 1.08
C PHE A 50 -7.99 6.34 1.02
N LYS A 51 -8.62 7.14 1.90
CA LYS A 51 -8.36 8.58 2.01
C LYS A 51 -6.88 8.86 2.27
N ILE A 52 -6.26 8.14 3.21
CA ILE A 52 -4.85 8.29 3.56
C ILE A 52 -3.94 7.92 2.39
N MET A 53 -4.25 6.81 1.69
CA MET A 53 -3.51 6.42 0.49
C MET A 53 -3.64 7.49 -0.60
N PHE A 54 -4.85 7.97 -0.86
CA PHE A 54 -5.14 8.96 -1.88
C PHE A 54 -4.44 10.30 -1.61
N ASP A 55 -4.42 10.75 -0.36
CA ASP A 55 -3.73 11.99 0.03
C ASP A 55 -2.21 11.88 -0.18
N LYS A 56 -1.62 10.70 0.09
CA LYS A 56 -0.20 10.43 -0.20
C LYS A 56 0.09 10.44 -1.70
N VAL A 57 -0.77 9.81 -2.50
CA VAL A 57 -0.65 9.80 -3.97
C VAL A 57 -0.73 11.21 -4.52
N LYS A 58 -1.70 12.01 -4.09
CA LYS A 58 -1.85 13.43 -4.46
C LYS A 58 -0.60 14.25 -4.14
N HIS A 59 0.00 14.02 -2.97
CA HIS A 59 1.22 14.72 -2.57
C HIS A 59 2.40 14.37 -3.48
N HIS A 60 2.59 13.08 -3.75
CA HIS A 60 3.67 12.60 -4.62
C HIS A 60 3.48 13.04 -6.08
N GLU A 61 2.24 13.07 -6.59
CA GLU A 61 1.92 13.57 -7.92
C GLU A 61 2.34 15.03 -8.08
N LYS A 62 2.02 15.88 -7.09
CA LYS A 62 2.43 17.29 -7.08
C LYS A 62 3.95 17.45 -7.08
N GLN A 63 4.67 16.65 -6.29
CA GLN A 63 6.14 16.67 -6.27
C GLN A 63 6.71 16.24 -7.63
N SER A 64 6.23 15.13 -8.18
CA SER A 64 6.68 14.62 -9.48
C SER A 64 6.46 15.62 -10.62
N MET A 65 5.36 16.38 -10.60
CA MET A 65 5.11 17.44 -11.57
C MET A 65 6.10 18.59 -11.46
N ASN A 66 6.40 19.04 -10.24
CA ASN A 66 7.38 20.10 -10.00
C ASN A 66 8.79 19.66 -10.43
N ASP A 67 9.19 18.44 -10.06
CA ASP A 67 10.50 17.89 -10.41
C ASP A 67 10.67 17.76 -11.93
N ALA A 68 9.61 17.35 -12.64
CA ALA A 68 9.60 17.30 -14.10
C ALA A 68 9.74 18.70 -14.74
N PHE A 69 9.06 19.70 -14.17
CA PHE A 69 9.17 21.08 -14.64
C PHE A 69 10.57 21.65 -14.42
N ASP A 70 11.15 21.45 -13.24
CA ASP A 70 12.49 21.92 -12.90
C ASP A 70 13.56 21.23 -13.76
N TYR A 71 13.41 19.93 -14.00
CA TYR A 71 14.28 19.20 -14.92
C TYR A 71 14.22 19.77 -16.34
N ALA A 72 13.01 20.03 -16.86
CA ALA A 72 12.83 20.60 -18.19
C ALA A 72 13.45 22.00 -18.30
N LYS A 73 13.26 22.84 -17.28
CA LYS A 73 13.83 24.19 -17.20
C LYS A 73 15.36 24.14 -17.19
N GLN A 74 15.95 23.33 -16.30
CA GLN A 74 17.42 23.19 -16.23
C GLN A 74 18.01 22.66 -17.54
N LYS A 75 17.32 21.74 -18.22
CA LYS A 75 17.75 21.23 -19.53
C LYS A 75 17.70 22.33 -20.59
N TRP A 76 16.65 23.14 -20.60
CA TRP A 76 16.50 24.26 -21.52
C TRP A 76 17.60 25.30 -21.33
N ASP A 77 17.83 25.76 -20.09
CA ASP A 77 18.83 26.77 -19.73
C ASP A 77 20.25 26.32 -20.08
N LYS A 78 20.56 25.03 -19.91
CA LYS A 78 21.86 24.45 -20.31
C LYS A 78 22.04 24.35 -21.82
N SER A 79 20.95 24.10 -22.56
CA SER A 79 21.00 23.92 -24.01
C SER A 79 20.95 25.23 -24.80
N HIS A 80 20.40 26.30 -24.24
CA HIS A 80 20.22 27.59 -24.91
C HIS A 80 21.15 28.62 -24.29
N LYS A 81 22.39 28.68 -24.79
CA LYS A 81 23.29 29.79 -24.49
C LYS A 81 22.70 31.05 -25.11
N VAL A 82 22.34 32.04 -24.29
CA VAL A 82 21.89 33.35 -24.77
C VAL A 82 22.96 33.88 -25.73
N PRO A 83 22.63 34.20 -26.99
CA PRO A 83 23.61 34.75 -27.92
C PRO A 83 24.08 36.10 -27.38
N ASP A 84 25.40 36.27 -27.27
CA ASP A 84 26.01 37.56 -26.97
C ASP A 84 25.82 38.47 -28.20
N LEU A 85 24.70 39.19 -28.22
CA LEU A 85 24.38 40.16 -29.27
C LEU A 85 25.25 41.39 -29.05
N LYS A 86 26.43 41.39 -29.68
CA LYS A 86 27.24 42.61 -29.80
C LYS A 86 26.57 43.54 -30.81
N LEU A 87 25.75 44.47 -30.33
CA LEU A 87 25.44 45.69 -31.07
C LEU A 87 26.74 46.48 -31.15
N GLY A 88 27.30 46.60 -32.35
CA GLY A 88 28.50 47.40 -32.60
C GLY A 88 28.22 48.89 -32.37
N ASP A 89 29.27 49.61 -31.92
CA ASP A 89 29.30 51.08 -31.77
C ASP A 89 28.93 51.82 -33.07
#